data_AF-A0A1F6ZB79-F1
#
_entry.id   AF-A0A1F6ZB79-F1
#
_cell.length_a   1.000
_cell.length_b   1.000
_cell.length_c   1.000
_cell.angle_alpha   90.00
_cell.angle_beta   90.00
_cell.angle_gamma   90.00
#
_symmetry.space_group_name_H-M   'P 1'
#
loop_
_entity.id
_entity.type
_entity.pdbx_description
1 polymer ?
#
loop_
_entity_poly.entity_id
_entity_poly.type
_entity_poly.pdbx_seq_one_letter_code
_entity_poly.pdbx_strand_id
1 'polypeptide(L)'
;MPNTKKEKPKMNKIIIKHKKKRIKLSAEKCGIFRKFSGLMFSRRNKAKILSFEFENEQKIMIHSFFVFYPFIAVWLDNKNKVLDLKIIQPFTPYISHKGLAIRLVEIPINKSNKKIIKFFFPTIIRNI
;
A
#
# COMPACT_ATOMS: atom_id res chain seq x y z
N MET A 1 -3.10 -32.51 12.16
CA MET A 1 -3.20 -31.17 11.53
C MET A 1 -1.93 -30.38 11.88
N PRO A 2 -1.14 -29.89 10.91
CA PRO A 2 0.04 -29.11 11.26
C PRO A 2 -0.37 -27.77 11.87
N ASN A 3 0.09 -27.56 13.10
CA ASN A 3 -0.10 -26.38 13.91
C ASN A 3 0.75 -25.23 13.33
N THR A 4 0.23 -24.51 12.34
CA THR A 4 0.92 -23.34 11.77
C THR A 4 0.79 -22.18 12.76
N LYS A 5 1.77 -22.05 13.66
CA LYS A 5 2.01 -20.81 14.39
C LYS A 5 2.14 -19.68 13.36
N LYS A 6 1.08 -18.87 13.20
CA LYS A 6 1.11 -17.67 12.36
C LYS A 6 2.16 -16.73 12.94
N GLU A 7 3.37 -16.74 12.40
CA GLU A 7 4.38 -15.74 12.71
C GLU A 7 3.77 -14.35 12.52
N LYS A 8 3.88 -13.50 13.55
CA LYS A 8 3.40 -12.13 13.46
C LYS A 8 4.20 -11.43 12.35
N PRO A 9 3.53 -10.88 11.33
CA PRO A 9 4.21 -10.30 10.19
C PRO A 9 5.02 -9.07 10.63
N LYS A 10 6.29 -9.02 10.21
CA LYS A 10 7.28 -8.03 10.64
C LYS A 10 6.94 -6.64 10.07
N MET A 11 6.82 -5.67 10.97
CA MET A 11 6.62 -4.26 10.65
C MET A 11 7.97 -3.60 10.31
N ASN A 12 8.06 -3.00 9.13
CA ASN A 12 9.25 -2.31 8.66
C ASN A 12 8.98 -0.81 8.53
N LYS A 13 9.94 0.01 8.97
CA LYS A 13 9.91 1.46 8.78
C LYS A 13 10.42 1.78 7.38
N ILE A 14 9.60 2.45 6.57
CA ILE A 14 9.94 2.87 5.21
C ILE A 14 9.91 4.40 5.13
N ILE A 15 10.89 4.99 4.45
CA ILE A 15 10.92 6.44 4.17
C ILE A 15 10.60 6.64 2.69
N ILE A 16 9.41 7.17 2.41
CA ILE A 16 8.96 7.47 1.04
C ILE A 16 9.36 8.91 0.68
N LYS A 17 9.89 9.09 -0.53
CA LYS A 17 10.31 10.39 -1.08
C LYS A 17 9.32 10.82 -2.16
N HIS A 18 8.70 11.99 -1.99
CA HIS A 18 7.74 12.55 -2.94
C HIS A 18 7.88 14.07 -3.04
N LYS A 19 8.01 14.62 -4.26
CA LYS A 19 8.08 16.08 -4.54
C LYS A 19 8.97 16.86 -3.55
N LYS A 20 10.25 16.45 -3.43
CA LYS A 20 11.27 17.00 -2.49
C LYS A 20 10.99 16.81 -1.00
N LYS A 21 9.84 16.25 -0.61
CA LYS A 21 9.49 15.93 0.78
C LYS A 21 9.71 14.44 1.08
N ARG A 22 9.77 14.10 2.37
CA ARG A 22 9.92 12.73 2.86
C ARG A 22 8.87 12.44 3.91
N ILE A 23 8.33 11.22 3.91
CA ILE A 23 7.45 10.74 4.96
C ILE A 23 7.90 9.36 5.43
N LYS A 24 7.94 9.19 6.74
CA LYS A 24 8.20 7.91 7.39
C LYS A 24 6.88 7.22 7.69
N LEU A 25 6.75 5.97 7.29
CA LEU A 25 5.60 5.13 7.62
C LEU A 25 6.06 3.75 8.08
N SER A 26 5.20 3.07 8.81
CA SER A 26 5.42 1.67 9.19
C SER A 26 4.51 0.81 8.32
N ALA A 27 5.11 -0.05 7.51
CA ALA A 27 4.39 -0.97 6.63
C ALA A 27 4.73 -2.41 7.00
N GLU A 28 3.75 -3.27 6.86
CA GLU A 28 3.92 -4.71 7.01
C GLU A 28 4.49 -5.27 5.70
N LYS A 29 5.65 -5.94 5.76
CA LYS A 29 6.23 -6.57 4.58
C LYS A 29 5.42 -7.81 4.23
N CYS A 30 4.84 -7.83 3.03
CA CYS A 30 4.03 -8.95 2.58
C CYS A 30 4.92 -10.04 1.97
N GLY A 31 4.77 -11.27 2.48
CA GLY A 31 5.30 -12.48 1.84
C GLY A 31 4.50 -12.86 0.59
N ILE A 32 4.92 -13.91 -0.11
CA ILE A 32 4.39 -14.33 -1.43
C ILE A 32 2.87 -14.52 -1.40
N PHE A 33 2.32 -15.25 -0.42
CA PHE A 33 0.87 -15.48 -0.30
C PHE A 33 0.06 -14.21 -0.06
N ARG A 34 0.65 -13.22 0.59
CA ARG A 34 -0.04 -11.96 0.90
C ARG A 34 0.06 -10.93 -0.22
N LYS A 35 0.97 -11.12 -1.19
CA LYS A 35 1.00 -10.34 -2.44
C LYS A 35 -0.29 -10.52 -3.25
N PHE A 36 -0.92 -11.69 -3.20
CA PHE A 36 -2.17 -11.97 -3.91
C PHE A 36 -3.42 -11.44 -3.21
N SER A 37 -3.47 -11.49 -1.87
CA SER A 37 -4.63 -11.05 -1.10
C SER A 37 -4.61 -9.57 -0.75
N GLY A 38 -3.43 -8.95 -0.58
CA GLY A 38 -3.30 -7.54 -0.23
C GLY A 38 -4.22 -7.11 0.91
N LEU A 39 -5.06 -6.09 0.66
CA LEU A 39 -6.07 -5.58 1.59
C LEU A 39 -7.42 -6.32 1.58
N MET A 40 -7.58 -7.38 0.79
CA MET A 40 -8.85 -8.12 0.66
C MET A 40 -9.35 -8.63 2.01
N PHE A 41 -10.67 -8.58 2.19
CA PHE A 41 -11.38 -9.07 3.39
C PHE A 41 -10.97 -8.40 4.72
N SER A 42 -10.09 -7.41 4.68
CA SER A 42 -9.71 -6.65 5.86
C SER A 42 -10.77 -5.59 6.19
N ARG A 43 -10.82 -5.18 7.47
CA ARG A 43 -11.70 -4.09 7.91
C ARG A 43 -10.92 -2.78 7.89
N ARG A 44 -11.47 -1.73 7.29
CA ARG A 44 -10.86 -0.38 7.15
C ARG A 44 -10.13 0.10 8.41
N ASN A 45 -10.73 -0.10 9.57
CA ASN A 45 -10.30 0.42 10.87
C ASN A 45 -9.07 -0.35 11.42
N LYS A 46 -8.91 -1.61 11.02
CA LYS A 46 -7.83 -2.51 11.46
C LYS A 46 -6.81 -2.76 10.35
N ALA A 47 -7.07 -2.24 9.15
CA ALA A 47 -6.23 -2.40 7.99
C ALA A 47 -4.89 -1.68 8.22
N LYS A 48 -3.81 -2.41 7.99
CA LYS A 48 -2.45 -1.90 8.10
C LYS A 48 -1.94 -1.47 6.74
N ILE A 49 -0.90 -0.65 6.75
CA ILE A 49 -0.16 -0.33 5.53
C ILE A 49 0.61 -1.56 5.10
N LEU A 50 0.51 -1.94 3.84
CA LEU A 50 1.20 -3.10 3.27
C LEU A 50 2.31 -2.63 2.33
N SER A 51 3.45 -3.31 2.36
CA SER A 51 4.54 -3.10 1.42
C SER A 51 4.87 -4.40 0.71
N PHE A 52 4.84 -4.34 -0.61
CA PHE A 52 5.16 -5.44 -1.51
C PHE A 52 6.44 -5.11 -2.25
N GLU A 53 7.43 -5.97 -2.10
CA GLU A 53 8.73 -5.85 -2.76
C GLU A 53 8.88 -6.97 -3.78
N PHE A 54 9.28 -6.58 -4.98
CA PHE A 54 9.47 -7.47 -6.12
C PHE A 54 10.97 -7.60 -6.41
N GLU A 55 11.36 -8.69 -7.04
CA GLU A 55 12.77 -8.99 -7.30
C GLU A 55 13.36 -8.04 -8.35
N ASN A 56 12.57 -7.71 -9.38
CA ASN A 56 12.97 -6.85 -10.48
C ASN A 56 11.96 -5.72 -10.69
N GLU A 57 12.43 -4.60 -11.26
CA GLU A 57 11.56 -3.53 -11.74
C GLU A 57 10.61 -4.08 -12.82
N GLN A 58 9.31 -3.92 -12.60
CA GLN A 58 8.29 -4.50 -13.45
C GLN A 58 7.01 -3.66 -13.46
N LYS A 59 6.08 -4.02 -14.33
CA LYS A 59 4.74 -3.45 -14.33
C LYS A 59 3.92 -4.09 -13.22
N ILE A 60 3.77 -3.40 -12.08
CA ILE A 60 3.03 -3.92 -10.93
C ILE A 60 1.55 -3.56 -11.09
N MET A 61 0.76 -4.51 -11.55
CA MET A 61 -0.69 -4.37 -11.67
C MET A 61 -1.41 -4.87 -10.43
N ILE A 62 -2.45 -4.16 -10.02
CA ILE A 62 -3.29 -4.55 -8.88
C ILE A 62 -4.76 -4.51 -9.22
N HIS A 63 -5.56 -5.10 -8.35
CA HIS A 63 -7.00 -4.99 -8.34
C HIS A 63 -7.47 -4.76 -6.90
N SER A 64 -8.74 -4.38 -6.76
CA SER A 64 -9.36 -4.12 -5.44
C SER A 64 -10.65 -4.91 -5.24
N PHE A 65 -10.80 -6.03 -5.95
CA PHE A 65 -11.84 -7.02 -5.65
C PHE A 65 -11.78 -7.42 -4.18
N PHE A 66 -12.92 -7.46 -3.49
CA PHE A 66 -13.02 -7.80 -2.07
C PHE A 66 -12.32 -6.83 -1.10
N VAL A 67 -11.97 -5.63 -1.55
CA VAL A 67 -11.55 -4.52 -0.68
C VAL A 67 -12.71 -3.56 -0.50
N PHE A 68 -13.30 -3.51 0.70
CA PHE A 68 -14.55 -2.77 0.99
C PHE A 68 -14.35 -1.30 1.36
N TYR A 69 -13.19 -0.72 1.04
CA TYR A 69 -12.87 0.67 1.37
C TYR A 69 -11.79 1.23 0.44
N PRO A 70 -11.72 2.56 0.27
CA PRO A 70 -10.71 3.15 -0.59
C PRO A 70 -9.33 3.14 0.07
N PHE A 71 -8.29 3.03 -0.74
CA PHE A 71 -6.90 3.04 -0.29
C PHE A 71 -6.02 3.79 -1.29
N ILE A 72 -4.82 4.16 -0.87
CA ILE A 72 -3.81 4.75 -1.75
C ILE A 72 -2.85 3.65 -2.15
N ALA A 73 -2.66 3.46 -3.46
CA ALA A 73 -1.57 2.68 -4.02
C ALA A 73 -0.41 3.61 -4.36
N VAL A 74 0.79 3.28 -3.92
CA VAL A 74 2.02 4.05 -4.16
C VAL A 74 3.07 3.14 -4.77
N TRP A 75 3.43 3.39 -6.03
CA TRP A 75 4.47 2.66 -6.74
C TRP A 75 5.81 3.37 -6.57
N LEU A 76 6.84 2.61 -6.22
CA LEU A 76 8.15 3.10 -5.80
C LEU A 76 9.27 2.47 -6.64
N ASP A 77 10.34 3.25 -6.84
CA ASP A 77 11.63 2.76 -7.32
C ASP A 77 12.45 2.08 -6.21
N ASN A 78 13.64 1.58 -6.55
CA ASN A 78 14.57 0.94 -5.62
C ASN A 78 15.08 1.87 -4.50
N LYS A 79 14.98 3.20 -4.69
CA LYS A 79 15.40 4.25 -3.76
C LYS A 79 14.24 4.83 -2.93
N ASN A 80 13.07 4.20 -2.94
CA ASN A 80 11.82 4.65 -2.29
C ASN A 80 11.29 6.00 -2.81
N LYS A 81 11.60 6.37 -4.05
CA LYS A 81 11.01 7.52 -4.73
C LYS A 81 9.67 7.12 -5.33
N VAL A 82 8.66 7.96 -5.14
CA VAL A 82 7.35 7.75 -5.76
C VAL A 82 7.44 7.94 -7.27
N LEU A 83 7.08 6.89 -7.99
CA LEU A 83 6.96 6.86 -9.46
C LEU A 83 5.54 7.22 -9.88
N ASP A 84 4.55 6.62 -9.21
CA ASP A 84 3.13 6.88 -9.42
C ASP A 84 2.38 6.65 -8.11
N LEU A 85 1.22 7.29 -7.96
CA LEU A 85 0.34 7.07 -6.82
C LEU A 85 -1.10 7.35 -7.20
N LYS A 86 -2.04 6.52 -6.72
CA LYS A 86 -3.46 6.60 -7.07
C LYS A 86 -4.33 6.27 -5.87
N ILE A 87 -5.51 6.89 -5.83
CA ILE A 87 -6.57 6.49 -4.92
C ILE A 87 -7.40 5.44 -5.63
N ILE A 88 -7.53 4.29 -5.00
CA ILE A 88 -8.22 3.14 -5.53
C ILE A 88 -9.55 3.01 -4.78
N GLN A 89 -10.64 2.93 -5.55
CA GLN A 89 -11.97 2.68 -5.01
C GLN A 89 -12.21 1.17 -4.86
N PRO A 90 -13.09 0.75 -3.94
CA PRO A 90 -13.53 -0.64 -3.83
C PRO A 90 -13.90 -1.27 -5.17
N PHE A 91 -13.61 -2.55 -5.36
CA PHE A 91 -14.02 -3.34 -6.53
C PHE A 91 -13.56 -2.79 -7.89
N THR A 92 -12.49 -1.99 -7.93
CA THR A 92 -11.86 -1.52 -9.16
C THR A 92 -10.94 -2.62 -9.74
N PRO A 93 -11.19 -3.10 -10.97
CA PRO A 93 -10.31 -4.01 -11.68
C PRO A 93 -9.12 -3.28 -12.32
N TYR A 94 -8.08 -4.04 -12.67
CA TYR A 94 -7.04 -3.65 -13.63
C TYR A 94 -6.42 -2.26 -13.41
N ILE A 95 -5.83 -2.05 -12.24
CA ILE A 95 -5.15 -0.80 -11.90
C ILE A 95 -3.68 -0.92 -12.28
N SER A 96 -3.26 -0.09 -13.23
CA SER A 96 -1.87 0.03 -13.66
C SER A 96 -1.24 1.33 -13.18
N HIS A 97 0.10 1.43 -13.27
CA HIS A 97 0.87 2.64 -13.00
C HIS A 97 1.75 3.03 -14.19
N LYS A 98 2.31 4.24 -14.19
CA LYS A 98 3.29 4.65 -15.20
C LYS A 98 4.67 4.03 -14.95
N GLY A 99 5.34 3.60 -16.03
CA GLY A 99 6.69 3.02 -15.98
C GLY A 99 6.79 1.64 -15.33
N LEU A 100 7.98 1.32 -14.82
CA LEU A 100 8.30 0.10 -14.07
C LEU A 100 8.58 0.47 -12.61
N ALA A 101 8.14 -0.38 -11.69
CA ALA A 101 8.32 -0.20 -10.26
C ALA A 101 8.83 -1.50 -9.64
N ILE A 102 9.57 -1.40 -8.55
CA ILE A 102 10.08 -2.56 -7.79
C ILE A 102 9.33 -2.76 -6.48
N ARG A 103 8.59 -1.75 -6.03
CA ARG A 103 7.86 -1.80 -4.77
C ARG A 103 6.50 -1.12 -4.91
N LEU A 104 5.50 -1.71 -4.26
CA LEU A 104 4.16 -1.16 -4.10
C LEU A 104 3.86 -1.01 -2.62
N VAL A 105 3.25 0.11 -2.25
CA VAL A 105 2.72 0.33 -0.90
C VAL A 105 1.22 0.60 -0.99
N GLU A 106 0.43 -0.17 -0.23
CA GLU A 106 -1.01 0.04 -0.10
C GLU A 106 -1.32 0.67 1.27
N ILE A 107 -1.95 1.84 1.25
CA ILE A 107 -2.23 2.65 2.44
C ILE A 107 -3.76 2.79 2.58
N PRO A 108 -4.39 2.09 3.53
CA PRO A 108 -5.81 2.25 3.80
C PRO A 108 -6.19 3.70 4.10
N ILE A 109 -7.26 4.21 3.49
CA ILE A 109 -7.80 5.53 3.84
C ILE A 109 -8.64 5.40 5.12
N ASN A 110 -8.03 5.75 6.25
CA ASN A 110 -8.63 5.68 7.58
C ASN A 110 -8.01 6.72 8.54
N LYS A 111 -8.61 6.86 9.73
CA LYS A 111 -8.19 7.83 10.75
C LYS A 111 -6.73 7.63 11.19
N SER A 112 -6.27 6.39 11.35
CA SER A 112 -4.88 6.10 11.77
C SER A 112 -3.85 6.57 10.75
N ASN A 113 -4.20 6.61 9.47
CA ASN A 113 -3.30 7.02 8.39
C ASN A 113 -3.48 8.50 7.97
N LYS A 114 -4.26 9.30 8.71
CA LYS A 114 -4.61 10.68 8.37
C LYS A 114 -3.39 11.56 8.04
N LYS A 115 -2.30 11.44 8.79
CA LYS A 115 -1.04 12.17 8.53
C LYS A 115 -0.41 11.81 7.17
N ILE A 116 -0.46 10.53 6.81
CA ILE A 116 0.09 10.02 5.54
C ILE A 116 -0.82 10.41 4.38
N ILE A 117 -2.14 10.33 4.57
CA ILE A 117 -3.11 10.75 3.58
C ILE A 117 -2.96 12.25 3.30
N LYS A 118 -2.83 13.09 4.34
CA LYS A 118 -2.57 14.53 4.21
C LYS A 118 -1.29 14.83 3.42
N PHE A 119 -0.26 14.00 3.57
CA PHE A 119 1.00 14.18 2.87
C PHE A 119 0.87 13.99 1.35
N PHE A 120 0.12 12.98 0.91
CA PHE A 120 -0.08 12.70 -0.51
C PHE A 120 -1.24 13.50 -1.12
N PHE A 121 -2.33 13.68 -0.35
CA PHE A 121 -3.57 14.29 -0.79
C PHE A 121 -4.11 15.26 0.28
N PRO A 122 -3.57 16.48 0.36
CA PRO A 122 -3.95 17.45 1.39
C PRO A 122 -5.43 17.88 1.33
N THR A 123 -6.08 17.75 0.17
CA THR A 123 -7.46 18.18 -0.10
C THR A 123 -8.53 17.18 0.38
N ILE A 124 -8.18 15.93 0.69
CA ILE A 124 -9.15 14.83 0.90
C ILE A 124 -9.65 14.74 2.35
N ILE A 125 -9.02 15.46 3.28
CA ILE A 125 -9.16 15.23 4.73
C ILE A 125 -10.54 15.60 5.28
N ARG A 126 -11.37 16.33 4.52
CA ARG A 126 -12.67 16.82 5.03
C ARG A 126 -13.58 15.70 5.56
N ASN A 127 -13.43 14.47 5.08
CA ASN A 127 -14.32 13.34 5.41
C ASN A 127 -13.60 12.09 5.99
N ILE A 128 -12.36 12.22 6.51
CA ILE A 128 -11.59 11.13 7.17
C ILE A 128 -11.39 11.41 8.66
#